data_AF-A0A976E578-F1
#
_entry.id   AF-A0A976E578-F1
#
_cell.length_a   1.000
_cell.length_b   1.000
_cell.length_c   1.000
_cell.angle_alpha   90.00
_cell.angle_beta   90.00
_cell.angle_gamma   90.00
#
_symmetry.space_group_name_H-M   'P 1'
#
loop_
_entity.id
_entity.type
_entity.pdbx_description
1 polymer ?
#
loop_
_entity_poly.entity_id
_entity_poly.type
_entity_poly.pdbx_seq_one_letter_code
_entity_poly.pdbx_strand_id
1 'polypeptide(L)'
;MEVAWKDIVSIKINQQRKFRALSPRKAVKKDNLALYSGLVLRICSVPTLPKFIMLLFKIWRYTVIRLMKLFGNLLKPLFYLHLMLFPKKRFVVPRLAAPLVKAKNAQAPSIVWFTNYTDRVTLAVYVNYLWNRLLAYRCEVRLSLDDECAEFIQTHFSGAIFEAYSKLQIGAAKADFWRILAIYQHGGMYADMDTALCWPVHRLMAIANPELILRGSDGRLTNYCFAAQEAGNPLLHTIAMQILRNIQENTLKSVYDMTGPTVFEHLADKPEVNIMDSRWVARQGLLTSKKLQYPDKLRGYWVQDQQEKSILK
;
A
#
# COMPACT_ATOMS: atom_id res chain seq x y z
N MET A 1 12.69 -0.02 29.83
CA MET A 1 12.21 0.60 28.58
C MET A 1 11.03 -0.14 27.92
N GLU A 2 10.79 -1.42 28.19
CA GLU A 2 9.58 -2.16 27.74
C GLU A 2 8.28 -1.79 28.48
N VAL A 3 8.39 -1.30 29.72
CA VAL A 3 7.24 -1.09 30.62
C VAL A 3 6.36 0.08 30.19
N ALA A 4 6.96 1.17 29.67
CA ALA A 4 6.21 2.37 29.27
C ALA A 4 5.34 2.19 28.00
N TRP A 5 5.59 1.14 27.20
CA TRP A 5 4.86 0.89 25.95
C TRP A 5 3.60 0.05 26.13
N LYS A 6 3.57 -0.88 27.10
CA LYS A 6 2.37 -1.69 27.41
C LYS A 6 1.24 -0.84 27.99
N ASP A 7 1.59 0.20 28.75
CA ASP A 7 0.61 1.03 29.45
C ASP A 7 -0.20 1.93 28.49
N ILE A 8 0.43 2.43 27.43
CA ILE A 8 -0.25 3.28 26.42
C ILE A 8 -1.20 2.44 25.54
N VAL A 9 -0.84 1.20 25.21
CA VAL A 9 -1.69 0.27 24.45
C VAL A 9 -2.89 -0.19 25.29
N SER A 10 -2.67 -0.47 26.58
CA SER A 10 -3.74 -0.85 27.53
C SER A 10 -4.78 0.27 27.70
N ILE A 11 -4.34 1.53 27.80
CA ILE A 11 -5.22 2.69 27.97
C ILE A 11 -6.13 2.92 26.74
N LYS A 12 -5.62 2.70 25.50
CA LYS A 12 -6.43 2.86 24.28
C LYS A 12 -7.39 1.70 24.00
N ILE A 13 -6.99 0.45 24.29
CA ILE A 13 -7.89 -0.73 24.16
C ILE A 13 -9.09 -0.61 25.12
N ASN A 14 -8.88 -0.07 26.32
CA ASN A 14 -9.97 0.13 27.28
C ASN A 14 -10.95 1.24 26.87
N GLN A 15 -10.51 2.29 26.17
CA GLN A 15 -11.42 3.31 25.65
C GLN A 15 -12.29 2.79 24.50
N GLN A 16 -11.76 1.96 23.59
CA GLN A 16 -12.56 1.30 22.55
C GLN A 16 -13.58 0.28 23.11
N ARG A 17 -13.25 -0.39 24.22
CA ARG A 17 -14.21 -1.31 24.90
C ARG A 17 -15.37 -0.56 25.56
N LYS A 18 -15.13 0.61 26.16
CA LYS A 18 -16.19 1.43 26.77
C LYS A 18 -17.23 1.95 25.76
N PHE A 19 -16.83 2.26 24.53
CA PHE A 19 -17.77 2.65 23.46
C PHE A 19 -18.65 1.50 22.95
N ARG A 20 -18.19 0.24 23.05
CA ARG A 20 -18.99 -0.95 22.66
C ARG A 20 -20.07 -1.33 23.68
N ALA A 21 -20.01 -0.82 24.91
CA ALA A 21 -20.92 -1.19 25.99
C ALA A 21 -22.24 -0.40 26.03
N LEU A 22 -22.41 0.63 25.20
CA LEU A 22 -23.53 1.58 25.29
C LEU A 22 -24.60 1.47 24.19
N SER A 23 -24.71 0.34 23.48
CA SER A 23 -25.86 0.11 22.58
C SER A 23 -26.67 -1.13 23.00
N PRO A 24 -27.98 -1.01 23.30
CA PRO A 24 -28.80 -2.17 23.60
C PRO A 24 -29.05 -2.98 22.32
N ARG A 25 -28.57 -4.23 22.29
CA ARG A 25 -28.91 -5.20 21.25
C ARG A 25 -30.37 -5.61 21.40
N LYS A 26 -31.25 -5.12 20.53
CA LYS A 26 -32.53 -5.81 20.25
C LYS A 26 -32.22 -7.05 19.42
N ALA A 27 -32.57 -8.22 19.94
CA ALA A 27 -32.52 -9.48 19.23
C ALA A 27 -33.55 -9.47 18.10
N VAL A 28 -33.09 -9.45 16.85
CA VAL A 28 -33.93 -9.68 15.67
C VAL A 28 -33.67 -11.11 15.20
N LYS A 29 -34.76 -11.88 15.12
CA LYS A 29 -34.80 -13.28 14.66
C LYS A 29 -34.04 -13.43 13.33
N LYS A 30 -33.03 -14.31 13.33
CA LYS A 30 -32.49 -14.95 12.13
C LYS A 30 -33.62 -15.77 11.54
N ASP A 31 -34.11 -15.40 10.37
CA ASP A 31 -34.57 -16.31 9.31
C ASP A 31 -34.70 -15.48 8.03
N ASN A 32 -34.29 -16.05 6.89
CA ASN A 32 -34.36 -15.50 5.52
C ASN A 32 -33.23 -14.59 5.00
N LEU A 33 -31.95 -14.92 5.27
CA LEU A 33 -30.82 -14.23 4.62
C LEU A 33 -29.73 -15.15 4.04
N ALA A 34 -30.10 -16.35 3.59
CA ALA A 34 -29.15 -17.35 3.09
C ALA A 34 -28.99 -17.42 1.56
N LEU A 35 -29.78 -16.69 0.76
CA LEU A 35 -29.90 -17.01 -0.67
C LEU A 35 -29.21 -16.09 -1.68
N TYR A 36 -28.76 -14.87 -1.35
CA TYR A 36 -28.26 -13.95 -2.40
C TYR A 36 -26.92 -13.22 -2.16
N SER A 37 -26.18 -13.56 -1.11
CA SER A 37 -24.80 -13.05 -0.88
C SER A 37 -23.70 -14.12 -1.02
N GLY A 38 -24.08 -15.36 -1.36
CA GLY A 38 -23.22 -16.53 -1.31
C GLY A 38 -22.33 -16.81 -2.53
N LEU A 39 -22.58 -16.25 -3.72
CA LEU A 39 -21.88 -16.73 -4.93
C LEU A 39 -20.42 -16.26 -5.06
N VAL A 40 -20.02 -15.23 -4.32
CA VAL A 40 -18.72 -14.55 -4.51
C VAL A 40 -17.79 -14.66 -3.29
N LEU A 41 -18.32 -15.04 -2.13
CA LEU A 41 -17.57 -15.31 -0.90
C LEU A 41 -17.46 -16.81 -0.58
N ARG A 42 -18.15 -17.70 -1.31
CA ARG A 42 -17.96 -19.17 -1.26
C ARG A 42 -16.97 -19.72 -2.31
N ILE A 43 -15.98 -18.92 -2.72
CA ILE A 43 -14.90 -19.43 -3.61
C ILE A 43 -13.62 -19.75 -2.82
N CYS A 44 -13.49 -19.25 -1.58
CA CYS A 44 -12.28 -19.44 -0.78
C CYS A 44 -12.42 -20.42 0.39
N SER A 45 -13.60 -20.99 0.64
CA SER A 45 -13.82 -21.89 1.79
C SER A 45 -14.96 -22.90 1.61
N VAL A 46 -15.27 -23.28 0.37
CA VAL A 46 -16.07 -24.49 0.09
C VAL A 46 -15.09 -25.62 -0.21
N PRO A 47 -15.05 -26.70 0.59
CA PRO A 47 -14.30 -27.88 0.21
C PRO A 47 -15.01 -28.44 -1.03
N THR A 48 -14.32 -28.40 -2.17
CA THR A 48 -14.78 -28.80 -3.52
C THR A 48 -15.59 -27.77 -4.33
N LEU A 49 -15.03 -26.58 -4.55
CA LEU A 49 -15.25 -25.99 -5.89
C LEU A 49 -14.60 -26.95 -6.90
N PRO A 50 -15.29 -27.41 -7.96
CA PRO A 50 -14.70 -28.30 -8.94
C PRO A 50 -13.39 -27.69 -9.44
N LYS A 51 -12.32 -28.48 -9.50
CA LYS A 51 -10.99 -28.03 -9.98
C LYS A 51 -11.09 -27.26 -11.30
N PHE A 52 -12.07 -27.63 -12.13
CA PHE A 52 -12.44 -26.95 -13.37
C PHE A 52 -12.88 -25.48 -13.17
N ILE A 53 -13.74 -25.16 -12.20
CA ILE A 53 -14.17 -23.78 -11.93
C ILE A 53 -13.00 -22.92 -11.43
N MET A 54 -12.16 -23.48 -10.57
CA MET A 54 -10.94 -22.81 -10.12
C MET A 54 -9.96 -22.54 -11.28
N LEU A 55 -9.84 -23.50 -12.21
CA LEU A 55 -9.03 -23.34 -13.41
C LEU A 55 -9.58 -22.24 -14.32
N LEU A 56 -10.89 -22.23 -14.58
CA LEU A 56 -11.54 -21.16 -15.35
C LEU A 56 -11.34 -19.79 -14.72
N PHE A 57 -11.45 -19.67 -13.40
CA PHE A 57 -11.18 -18.42 -12.69
C PHE A 57 -9.72 -17.98 -12.83
N LYS A 58 -8.76 -18.90 -12.73
CA LYS A 58 -7.33 -18.62 -12.96
C LYS A 58 -7.07 -18.15 -14.39
N ILE A 59 -7.63 -18.83 -15.38
CA ILE A 59 -7.52 -18.46 -16.81
C ILE A 59 -8.12 -17.08 -17.03
N TRP A 60 -9.33 -16.84 -16.55
CA TRP A 60 -10.00 -15.54 -16.70
C TRP A 60 -9.20 -14.41 -16.04
N ARG A 61 -8.74 -14.60 -14.79
CA ARG A 61 -7.90 -13.61 -14.09
C ARG A 61 -6.60 -13.34 -14.85
N TYR A 62 -5.97 -14.38 -15.37
CA TYR A 62 -4.78 -14.25 -16.20
C TYR A 62 -5.05 -13.43 -17.46
N THR A 63 -6.13 -13.75 -18.18
CA THR A 63 -6.56 -13.02 -19.38
C THR A 63 -6.83 -11.56 -19.08
N VAL A 64 -7.55 -11.24 -18.01
CA VAL A 64 -7.78 -9.85 -17.57
C VAL A 64 -6.47 -9.12 -17.36
N ILE A 65 -5.51 -9.72 -16.64
CA ILE A 65 -4.20 -9.11 -16.39
C ILE A 65 -3.41 -8.90 -17.70
N ARG A 66 -3.54 -9.79 -18.69
CA ARG A 66 -2.91 -9.62 -20.00
C ARG A 66 -3.55 -8.49 -20.80
N LEU A 67 -4.87 -8.37 -20.78
CA LEU A 67 -5.60 -7.27 -21.40
C LEU A 67 -5.23 -5.92 -20.76
N MET A 68 -5.11 -5.88 -19.42
CA MET A 68 -4.62 -4.69 -18.72
C MET A 68 -3.23 -4.26 -19.18
N LYS A 69 -2.32 -5.21 -19.41
CA LYS A 69 -0.99 -4.91 -19.95
C LYS A 69 -1.05 -4.34 -21.35
N LEU A 70 -1.85 -4.95 -22.22
CA LEU A 70 -2.05 -4.46 -23.57
C LEU A 70 -2.60 -3.03 -23.54
N PHE A 71 -3.63 -2.79 -22.75
CA PHE A 71 -4.24 -1.48 -22.57
C PHE A 71 -3.22 -0.45 -22.05
N GLY A 72 -2.45 -0.77 -21.01
CA GLY A 72 -1.42 0.14 -20.49
C GLY A 72 -0.35 0.48 -21.52
N ASN A 73 0.10 -0.51 -22.30
CA ASN A 73 1.08 -0.28 -23.36
C ASN A 73 0.53 0.56 -24.52
N LEU A 74 -0.76 0.44 -24.84
CA LEU A 74 -1.42 1.27 -25.86
C LEU A 74 -1.61 2.73 -25.41
N LEU A 75 -1.83 2.95 -24.11
CA LEU A 75 -2.01 4.30 -23.56
C LEU A 75 -0.71 5.09 -23.42
N LYS A 76 0.42 4.44 -23.16
CA LYS A 76 1.70 5.14 -22.93
C LYS A 76 2.11 6.09 -24.07
N PRO A 77 2.05 5.70 -25.36
CA PRO A 77 2.33 6.62 -26.47
C PRO A 77 1.43 7.87 -26.44
N LEU A 78 0.14 7.71 -26.11
CA LEU A 78 -0.79 8.83 -25.98
C LEU A 78 -0.41 9.75 -24.82
N PHE A 79 0.08 9.19 -23.71
CA PHE A 79 0.57 10.01 -22.60
C PHE A 79 1.84 10.78 -22.93
N TYR A 80 2.76 10.17 -23.69
CA TYR A 80 3.93 10.89 -24.20
C TYR A 80 3.52 12.00 -25.17
N LEU A 81 2.59 11.73 -26.09
CA LEU A 81 2.06 12.74 -27.00
C LEU A 81 1.39 13.88 -26.23
N HIS A 82 0.58 13.57 -25.21
CA HIS A 82 -0.02 14.60 -24.36
C HIS A 82 1.04 15.42 -23.62
N LEU A 83 2.07 14.78 -23.05
CA LEU A 83 3.16 15.50 -22.37
C LEU A 83 3.96 16.37 -23.35
N MET A 84 4.12 15.93 -24.60
CA MET A 84 4.79 16.70 -25.65
C MET A 84 3.97 17.92 -26.07
N LEU A 85 2.67 17.75 -26.29
CA LEU A 85 1.76 18.85 -26.68
C LEU A 85 1.47 19.83 -25.55
N PHE A 86 1.42 19.33 -24.30
CA PHE A 86 1.06 20.11 -23.11
C PHE A 86 2.07 19.91 -21.97
N PRO A 87 3.34 20.32 -22.12
CA PRO A 87 4.43 19.99 -21.19
C PRO A 87 4.23 20.51 -19.77
N LYS A 88 3.48 21.61 -19.60
CA LYS A 88 3.18 22.23 -18.31
C LYS A 88 1.84 21.83 -17.71
N LYS A 89 0.99 21.11 -18.46
CA LYS A 89 -0.34 20.70 -17.96
C LYS A 89 -0.19 19.64 -16.87
N ARG A 90 -0.81 19.88 -15.72
CA ARG A 90 -0.79 18.98 -14.56
C ARG A 90 -2.23 18.75 -14.09
N PHE A 91 -2.46 17.58 -13.50
CA PHE A 91 -3.72 17.16 -12.91
C PHE A 91 -3.52 17.03 -11.40
N VAL A 92 -4.53 17.39 -10.62
CA VAL A 92 -4.45 17.36 -9.15
C VAL A 92 -5.01 16.03 -8.65
N VAL A 93 -4.19 15.26 -7.95
CA VAL A 93 -4.64 14.08 -7.22
C VAL A 93 -5.17 14.53 -5.84
N PRO A 94 -6.41 14.18 -5.47
CA PRO A 94 -6.94 14.60 -4.18
C PRO A 94 -6.18 13.95 -3.02
N ARG A 95 -5.92 14.72 -1.95
CA ARG A 95 -5.32 14.24 -0.69
C ARG A 95 -6.13 13.12 -0.04
N LEU A 96 -7.44 13.25 -0.10
CA LEU A 96 -8.40 12.30 0.48
C LEU A 96 -9.55 12.08 -0.50
N ALA A 97 -9.88 10.82 -0.75
CA ALA A 97 -11.07 10.44 -1.50
C ALA A 97 -11.85 9.36 -0.75
N ALA A 98 -13.09 9.67 -0.36
CA ALA A 98 -14.02 8.74 0.28
C ALA A 98 -14.35 7.55 -0.63
N PRO A 99 -14.82 6.39 -0.15
CA PRO A 99 -15.24 5.27 -0.99
C PRO A 99 -16.25 5.66 -2.09
N LEU A 100 -16.12 5.11 -3.31
CA LEU A 100 -17.14 5.28 -4.38
C LEU A 100 -18.44 4.57 -4.02
N VAL A 101 -18.33 3.42 -3.36
CA VAL A 101 -19.46 2.60 -2.91
C VAL A 101 -19.36 2.44 -1.41
N LYS A 102 -20.42 2.84 -0.71
CA LYS A 102 -20.53 2.67 0.74
C LYS A 102 -20.47 1.19 1.12
N ALA A 103 -19.76 0.88 2.19
CA ALA A 103 -19.78 -0.47 2.74
C ALA A 103 -21.20 -0.82 3.21
N LYS A 104 -21.69 -2.01 2.84
CA LYS A 104 -22.99 -2.51 3.30
C LYS A 104 -23.02 -2.84 4.80
N ASN A 105 -21.85 -2.98 5.43
CA ASN A 105 -21.71 -3.35 6.84
C ASN A 105 -21.02 -2.20 7.60
N ALA A 106 -21.19 -2.16 8.93
CA ALA A 106 -20.59 -1.17 9.84
C ALA A 106 -19.06 -1.30 10.01
N GLN A 107 -18.37 -2.07 9.17
CA GLN A 107 -16.91 -2.15 9.21
C GLN A 107 -16.31 -0.92 8.53
N ALA A 108 -15.33 -0.29 9.18
CA ALA A 108 -14.61 0.85 8.61
C ALA A 108 -14.02 0.46 7.23
N PRO A 109 -14.07 1.36 6.23
CA PRO A 109 -13.50 1.07 4.92
C PRO A 109 -11.99 0.87 5.07
N SER A 110 -11.45 -0.15 4.39
CA SER A 110 -9.99 -0.27 4.26
C SER A 110 -9.43 0.97 3.57
N ILE A 111 -8.23 1.38 3.96
CA ILE A 111 -7.56 2.56 3.42
C ILE A 111 -6.51 2.11 2.39
N VAL A 112 -6.43 2.82 1.28
CA VAL A 112 -5.31 2.73 0.33
C VAL A 112 -4.46 3.97 0.45
N TRP A 113 -3.18 3.77 0.77
CA TRP A 113 -2.20 4.82 0.97
C TRP A 113 -1.29 4.93 -0.23
N PHE A 114 -1.10 6.17 -0.69
CA PHE A 114 -0.08 6.58 -1.63
C PHE A 114 0.78 7.67 -0.97
N THR A 115 2.04 7.76 -1.37
CA THR A 115 2.85 8.95 -1.12
C THR A 115 3.50 9.42 -2.41
N ASN A 116 3.69 10.73 -2.52
CA ASN A 116 4.40 11.35 -3.62
C ASN A 116 4.92 12.72 -3.18
N TYR A 117 5.91 13.26 -3.88
CA TYR A 117 6.44 14.60 -3.60
C TYR A 117 5.48 15.74 -4.01
N THR A 118 4.43 15.45 -4.77
CA THR A 118 3.43 16.42 -5.22
C THR A 118 2.09 15.75 -5.58
N ASP A 119 0.99 16.48 -5.48
CA ASP A 119 -0.31 16.11 -6.06
C ASP A 119 -0.49 16.55 -7.52
N ARG A 120 0.36 17.46 -8.03
CA ARG A 120 0.27 17.97 -9.40
C ARG A 120 1.06 17.07 -10.34
N VAL A 121 0.37 16.12 -10.95
CA VAL A 121 0.97 15.02 -11.70
C VAL A 121 0.66 15.10 -13.20
N THR A 122 1.36 14.32 -14.02
CA THR A 122 1.05 14.20 -15.45
C THR A 122 -0.24 13.42 -15.69
N LEU A 123 -0.75 13.46 -16.93
CA LEU A 123 -1.91 12.67 -17.33
C LEU A 123 -1.70 11.17 -17.05
N ALA A 124 -0.51 10.63 -17.31
CA ALA A 124 -0.21 9.21 -17.09
C ALA A 124 -0.41 8.79 -15.63
N VAL A 125 0.16 9.57 -14.71
CA VAL A 125 0.07 9.30 -13.27
C VAL A 125 -1.36 9.53 -12.76
N TYR A 126 -2.05 10.54 -13.28
CA TYR A 126 -3.45 10.79 -12.94
C TYR A 126 -4.37 9.64 -13.41
N VAL A 127 -4.17 9.13 -14.62
CA VAL A 127 -4.90 7.93 -15.11
C VAL A 127 -4.54 6.69 -14.29
N ASN A 128 -3.29 6.54 -13.86
CA ASN A 128 -2.90 5.46 -12.94
C ASN A 128 -3.64 5.58 -11.59
N TYR A 129 -3.75 6.79 -11.04
CA TYR A 129 -4.57 7.06 -9.85
C TYR A 129 -6.04 6.68 -10.08
N LEU A 130 -6.65 7.10 -11.20
CA LEU A 130 -8.04 6.76 -11.52
C LEU A 130 -8.24 5.24 -11.68
N TRP A 131 -7.27 4.55 -12.29
CA TRP A 131 -7.26 3.09 -12.40
C TRP A 131 -7.33 2.43 -11.01
N ASN A 132 -6.45 2.85 -10.10
CA ASN A 132 -6.44 2.35 -8.73
C ASN A 132 -7.72 2.73 -7.98
N ARG A 133 -8.26 3.93 -8.24
CA ARG A 133 -9.50 4.41 -7.64
C ARG A 133 -10.69 3.51 -7.98
N LEU A 134 -10.76 3.02 -9.22
CA LEU A 134 -11.78 2.05 -9.65
C LEU A 134 -11.61 0.71 -8.92
N LEU A 135 -10.39 0.23 -8.72
CA LEU A 135 -10.13 -1.02 -7.99
C LEU A 135 -10.26 -0.87 -6.46
N ALA A 136 -10.13 0.35 -5.96
CA ALA A 136 -10.34 0.77 -4.58
C ALA A 136 -11.75 1.34 -4.34
N TYR A 137 -12.76 0.94 -5.14
CA TYR A 137 -14.10 1.52 -5.09
C TYR A 137 -14.81 1.45 -3.72
N ARG A 138 -14.42 0.53 -2.82
CA ARG A 138 -14.94 0.39 -1.44
C ARG A 138 -14.01 0.94 -0.37
N CYS A 139 -12.92 1.54 -0.79
CA CYS A 139 -11.84 1.97 0.08
C CYS A 139 -11.76 3.50 0.09
N GLU A 140 -11.33 4.01 1.22
CA GLU A 140 -10.82 5.37 1.28
C GLU A 140 -9.43 5.40 0.62
N VAL A 141 -9.13 6.44 -0.14
CA VAL A 141 -7.82 6.63 -0.75
C VAL A 141 -7.18 7.89 -0.18
N ARG A 142 -5.95 7.76 0.31
CA ARG A 142 -5.15 8.86 0.88
C ARG A 142 -3.86 9.04 0.11
N LEU A 143 -3.53 10.27 -0.22
CA LEU A 143 -2.24 10.69 -0.75
C LEU A 143 -1.55 11.57 0.30
N SER A 144 -0.35 11.17 0.73
CA SER A 144 0.47 11.96 1.66
C SER A 144 1.70 12.54 0.96
N LEU A 145 1.91 13.84 1.14
CA LEU A 145 3.14 14.54 0.71
C LEU A 145 4.26 14.43 1.75
N ASP A 146 5.47 14.88 1.35
CA ASP A 146 6.68 14.82 2.17
C ASP A 146 6.52 15.51 3.55
N ASP A 147 5.84 16.65 3.62
CA ASP A 147 5.54 17.40 4.84
C ASP A 147 4.49 16.68 5.71
N GLU A 148 3.40 16.24 5.08
CA GLU A 148 2.34 15.45 5.74
C GLU A 148 2.89 14.13 6.31
N CYS A 149 3.85 13.50 5.62
CA CYS A 149 4.54 12.31 6.08
C CYS A 149 5.35 12.58 7.36
N ALA A 150 6.06 13.72 7.42
CA ALA A 150 6.84 14.10 8.59
C ALA A 150 5.94 14.43 9.80
N GLU A 151 4.88 15.21 9.59
CA GLU A 151 3.88 15.56 10.62
C GLU A 151 3.20 14.30 11.18
N PHE A 152 2.82 13.38 10.29
CA PHE A 152 2.25 12.10 10.68
C PHE A 152 3.18 11.32 11.63
N ILE A 153 4.47 11.22 11.29
CA ILE A 153 5.43 10.49 12.12
C ILE A 153 5.63 11.19 13.47
N GLN A 154 5.77 12.52 13.47
CA GLN A 154 5.92 13.30 14.70
C GLN A 154 4.72 13.14 15.65
N THR A 155 3.51 13.04 15.09
CA THR A 155 2.26 12.96 15.86
C THR A 155 2.01 11.56 16.42
N HIS A 156 2.39 10.51 15.69
CA HIS A 156 1.99 9.14 16.01
C HIS A 156 3.08 8.26 16.59
N PHE A 157 4.36 8.62 16.43
CA PHE A 157 5.49 7.78 16.80
C PHE A 157 6.43 8.45 17.79
N SER A 158 7.34 7.66 18.36
CA SER A 158 8.31 8.16 19.34
C SER A 158 9.28 9.16 18.73
N GLY A 159 9.89 9.99 19.60
CA GLY A 159 10.93 10.93 19.19
C GLY A 159 12.11 10.25 18.47
N ALA A 160 12.47 9.02 18.85
CA ALA A 160 13.54 8.26 18.19
C ALA A 160 13.20 7.91 16.72
N ILE A 161 11.95 7.53 16.43
CA ILE A 161 11.49 7.25 15.06
C ILE A 161 11.47 8.53 14.24
N PHE A 162 10.94 9.62 14.79
CA PHE A 162 10.90 10.91 14.10
C PHE A 162 12.30 11.48 13.84
N GLU A 163 13.22 11.36 14.80
CA GLU A 163 14.62 11.76 14.64
C GLU A 163 15.31 10.95 13.53
N ALA A 164 15.16 9.62 13.53
CA ALA A 164 15.70 8.76 12.49
C ALA A 164 15.14 9.11 11.11
N TYR A 165 13.83 9.33 11.00
CA TYR A 165 13.20 9.78 9.76
C TYR A 165 13.74 11.14 9.28
N SER A 166 13.95 12.08 10.20
CA SER A 166 14.43 13.45 9.90
C SER A 166 15.88 13.51 9.42
N LYS A 167 16.68 12.49 9.73
CA LYS A 167 18.06 12.30 9.24
C LYS A 167 18.10 11.89 7.76
N LEU A 168 17.07 11.19 7.26
CA LEU A 168 17.04 10.75 5.86
C LEU A 168 17.00 11.96 4.90
N GLN A 169 17.86 11.95 3.89
CA GLN A 169 17.93 13.00 2.86
C GLN A 169 17.27 12.59 1.55
N ILE A 170 17.25 11.29 1.25
CA ILE A 170 16.75 10.75 -0.03
C ILE A 170 15.26 10.47 0.08
N GLY A 171 14.47 11.00 -0.86
CA GLY A 171 13.00 10.90 -0.85
C GLY A 171 12.48 9.45 -0.83
N ALA A 172 13.11 8.55 -1.59
CA ALA A 172 12.74 7.13 -1.57
C ALA A 172 12.96 6.49 -0.20
N ALA A 173 14.07 6.81 0.49
CA ALA A 173 14.34 6.29 1.83
C ALA A 173 13.31 6.78 2.85
N LYS A 174 12.87 8.05 2.73
CA LYS A 174 11.77 8.59 3.54
C LYS A 174 10.45 7.85 3.26
N ALA A 175 10.09 7.68 1.99
CA ALA A 175 8.87 6.98 1.60
C ALA A 175 8.88 5.51 2.06
N ASP A 176 10.03 4.85 2.01
CA ASP A 176 10.25 3.49 2.51
C ASP A 176 9.98 3.37 4.00
N PHE A 177 10.46 4.31 4.82
CA PHE A 177 10.17 4.24 6.25
C PHE A 177 8.72 4.63 6.56
N TRP A 178 8.22 5.71 5.94
CA TRP A 178 6.87 6.21 6.16
C TRP A 178 5.79 5.18 5.81
N ARG A 179 5.91 4.48 4.67
CA ARG A 179 4.87 3.51 4.24
C ARG A 179 4.67 2.39 5.26
N ILE A 180 5.75 1.94 5.91
CA ILE A 180 5.68 0.89 6.94
C ILE A 180 4.94 1.44 8.16
N LEU A 181 5.30 2.64 8.61
CA LEU A 181 4.69 3.30 9.75
C LEU A 181 3.20 3.59 9.51
N ALA A 182 2.82 4.06 8.32
CA ALA A 182 1.44 4.34 7.95
C ALA A 182 0.57 3.07 8.01
N ILE A 183 1.03 1.97 7.41
CA ILE A 183 0.29 0.70 7.43
C ILE A 183 0.34 0.04 8.82
N TYR A 184 1.43 0.17 9.57
CA TYR A 184 1.47 -0.29 10.96
C TYR A 184 0.45 0.44 11.83
N GLN A 185 0.33 1.77 11.70
CA GLN A 185 -0.56 2.59 12.51
C GLN A 185 -2.04 2.40 12.18
N HIS A 186 -2.37 2.16 10.90
CA HIS A 186 -3.75 2.20 10.42
C HIS A 186 -4.25 0.91 9.76
N GLY A 187 -3.37 -0.02 9.42
CA GLY A 187 -3.67 -1.09 8.49
C GLY A 187 -3.95 -0.56 7.08
N GLY A 188 -4.58 -1.39 6.26
CA GLY A 188 -4.89 -1.08 4.87
C GLY A 188 -3.77 -1.52 3.92
N MET A 189 -3.73 -0.88 2.76
CA MET A 189 -2.81 -1.23 1.67
C MET A 189 -1.99 -0.02 1.28
N TYR A 190 -0.69 -0.20 1.14
CA TYR A 190 0.18 0.78 0.52
C TYR A 190 0.44 0.42 -0.95
N ALA A 191 0.56 1.42 -1.80
CA ALA A 191 1.05 1.29 -3.16
C ALA A 191 1.84 2.54 -3.58
N ASP A 192 2.96 2.37 -4.29
CA ASP A 192 3.68 3.48 -4.92
C ASP A 192 2.77 4.17 -5.97
N MET A 193 2.99 5.45 -6.19
CA MET A 193 2.15 6.27 -7.07
C MET A 193 2.11 5.78 -8.53
N ASP A 194 3.14 5.05 -8.97
CA ASP A 194 3.25 4.44 -10.30
C ASP A 194 2.76 2.99 -10.36
N THR A 195 2.23 2.46 -9.27
CA THR A 195 1.70 1.11 -9.18
C THR A 195 0.28 1.05 -9.75
N ALA A 196 0.01 0.14 -10.68
CA ALA A 196 -1.33 -0.19 -11.12
C ALA A 196 -1.80 -1.49 -10.47
N LEU A 197 -2.87 -1.44 -9.69
CA LEU A 197 -3.48 -2.63 -9.09
C LEU A 197 -4.08 -3.53 -10.19
N CYS A 198 -4.01 -4.85 -10.00
CA CYS A 198 -4.55 -5.86 -10.92
C CYS A 198 -5.88 -6.45 -10.44
N TRP A 199 -6.30 -6.13 -9.21
CA TRP A 199 -7.46 -6.75 -8.59
C TRP A 199 -8.12 -5.81 -7.56
N PRO A 200 -9.44 -5.93 -7.30
CA PRO A 200 -10.10 -5.05 -6.32
C PRO A 200 -9.49 -5.15 -4.92
N VAL A 201 -9.23 -4.01 -4.30
CA VAL A 201 -8.51 -3.90 -3.01
C VAL A 201 -9.22 -4.69 -1.91
N HIS A 202 -10.53 -4.58 -1.77
CA HIS A 202 -11.27 -5.33 -0.74
C HIS A 202 -11.08 -6.86 -0.83
N ARG A 203 -10.79 -7.41 -2.01
CA ARG A 203 -10.46 -8.83 -2.18
C ARG A 203 -9.01 -9.13 -1.82
N LEU A 204 -8.09 -8.22 -2.14
CA LEU A 204 -6.69 -8.33 -1.75
C LEU A 204 -6.54 -8.25 -0.22
N MET A 205 -7.26 -7.34 0.42
CA MET A 205 -7.32 -7.24 1.89
C MET A 205 -7.87 -8.51 2.55
N ALA A 206 -8.87 -9.15 1.93
CA ALA A 206 -9.39 -10.44 2.42
C ALA A 206 -8.38 -11.59 2.28
N ILE A 207 -7.45 -11.50 1.33
CA ILE A 207 -6.38 -12.48 1.14
C ILE A 207 -5.25 -12.24 2.14
N ALA A 208 -4.91 -10.98 2.43
CA ALA A 208 -3.77 -10.60 3.27
C ALA A 208 -3.68 -11.40 4.58
N ASN A 209 -4.72 -11.38 5.41
CA ASN A 209 -4.85 -12.10 6.69
C ASN A 209 -3.60 -12.89 7.19
N PRO A 210 -2.72 -12.26 8.02
CA PRO A 210 -2.82 -10.90 8.55
C PRO A 210 -2.21 -9.83 7.63
N GLU A 211 -1.29 -10.19 6.73
CA GLU A 211 -0.55 -9.29 5.84
C GLU A 211 -0.33 -9.85 4.44
N LEU A 212 -0.16 -8.99 3.45
CA LEU A 212 0.16 -9.37 2.09
C LEU A 212 1.49 -8.73 1.68
N ILE A 213 2.50 -9.55 1.43
CA ILE A 213 3.79 -9.12 0.88
C ILE A 213 3.89 -9.58 -0.58
N LEU A 214 4.55 -8.78 -1.42
CA LEU A 214 4.68 -9.08 -2.84
C LEU A 214 6.08 -9.54 -3.21
N ARG A 215 6.15 -10.63 -3.97
CA ARG A 215 7.36 -11.10 -4.65
C ARG A 215 7.40 -10.60 -6.09
N GLY A 216 8.53 -10.01 -6.49
CA GLY A 216 8.84 -9.59 -7.84
C GLY A 216 9.00 -10.77 -8.79
N SER A 217 9.08 -10.47 -10.09
CA SER A 217 9.37 -11.50 -11.10
C SER A 217 10.80 -12.03 -11.06
N ASP A 218 11.69 -11.30 -10.39
CA ASP A 218 13.07 -11.68 -10.08
C ASP A 218 13.19 -12.60 -8.85
N GLY A 219 12.06 -12.94 -8.21
CA GLY A 219 12.03 -13.79 -7.02
C GLY A 219 12.27 -13.04 -5.71
N ARG A 220 12.56 -11.73 -5.76
CA ARG A 220 12.86 -10.88 -4.61
C ARG A 220 11.59 -10.35 -3.96
N LEU A 221 11.60 -10.11 -2.65
CA LEU A 221 10.49 -9.41 -2.01
C LEU A 221 10.54 -7.93 -2.35
N THR A 222 9.38 -7.27 -2.32
CA THR A 222 9.23 -5.87 -2.73
C THR A 222 8.48 -5.08 -1.67
N ASN A 223 8.74 -3.77 -1.60
CA ASN A 223 8.08 -2.85 -0.66
C ASN A 223 7.25 -1.76 -1.38
N TYR A 224 7.16 -1.78 -2.72
CA TYR A 224 6.38 -0.82 -3.49
C TYR A 224 4.86 -1.00 -3.29
N CYS A 225 4.42 -2.17 -2.84
CA CYS A 225 3.02 -2.47 -2.58
C CYS A 225 2.90 -3.64 -1.60
N PHE A 226 2.12 -3.48 -0.54
CA PHE A 226 1.87 -4.48 0.49
C PHE A 226 0.63 -4.07 1.31
N ALA A 227 0.13 -4.96 2.15
CA ALA A 227 -1.03 -4.67 2.99
C ALA A 227 -0.94 -5.33 4.36
N ALA A 228 -1.64 -4.76 5.34
CA ALA A 228 -1.97 -5.41 6.60
C ALA A 228 -3.46 -5.20 6.90
N GLN A 229 -4.15 -6.25 7.33
CA GLN A 229 -5.59 -6.17 7.52
C GLN A 229 -5.99 -5.18 8.63
N GLU A 230 -5.20 -5.14 9.71
CA GLU A 230 -5.44 -4.34 10.90
C GLU A 230 -4.18 -3.57 11.30
N ALA A 231 -4.35 -2.52 12.09
CA ALA A 231 -3.26 -1.81 12.73
C ALA A 231 -2.51 -2.72 13.72
N GLY A 232 -1.24 -2.40 13.99
CA GLY A 232 -0.41 -3.13 14.96
C GLY A 232 0.16 -4.44 14.44
N ASN A 233 0.23 -4.65 13.12
CA ASN A 233 0.77 -5.88 12.54
C ASN A 233 2.22 -6.16 13.04
N PRO A 234 2.50 -7.35 13.63
CA PRO A 234 3.81 -7.66 14.22
C PRO A 234 4.98 -7.68 13.22
N LEU A 235 4.75 -8.13 11.99
CA LEU A 235 5.78 -8.14 10.95
C LEU A 235 6.17 -6.71 10.60
N LEU A 236 5.19 -5.82 10.38
CA LEU A 236 5.45 -4.41 10.08
C LEU A 236 6.14 -3.68 11.23
N HIS A 237 5.81 -4.01 12.48
CA HIS A 237 6.54 -3.50 13.64
C HIS A 237 8.02 -3.91 13.58
N THR A 238 8.29 -5.19 13.31
CA THR A 238 9.66 -5.73 13.24
C THR A 238 10.44 -5.08 12.09
N ILE A 239 9.81 -4.89 10.93
CA ILE A 239 10.41 -4.17 9.79
C ILE A 239 10.70 -2.71 10.17
N ALA A 240 9.77 -2.00 10.81
CA ALA A 240 9.98 -0.62 11.24
C ALA A 240 11.15 -0.49 12.23
N MET A 241 11.27 -1.42 13.19
CA MET A 241 12.38 -1.43 14.15
C MET A 241 13.72 -1.77 13.48
N GLN A 242 13.73 -2.65 12.49
CA GLN A 242 14.94 -2.94 11.73
C GLN A 242 15.38 -1.72 10.89
N ILE A 243 14.44 -1.00 10.26
CA ILE A 243 14.76 0.25 9.55
C ILE A 243 15.32 1.30 10.51
N LEU A 244 14.69 1.49 11.69
CA LEU A 244 15.20 2.38 12.73
C LEU A 244 16.63 2.04 13.12
N ARG A 245 16.90 0.75 13.37
CA ARG A 245 18.24 0.25 13.71
C ARG A 245 19.24 0.51 12.58
N ASN A 246 18.88 0.23 11.33
CA ASN A 246 19.74 0.46 10.17
C ASN A 246 20.15 1.95 10.06
N ILE A 247 19.21 2.86 10.30
CA ILE A 247 19.46 4.31 10.29
C ILE A 247 20.38 4.72 11.44
N GLN A 248 20.16 4.17 12.64
CA GLN A 248 20.95 4.48 13.83
C GLN A 248 22.39 3.96 13.74
N GLU A 249 22.58 2.75 13.22
CA GLU A 249 23.91 2.14 13.05
C GLU A 249 24.68 2.77 11.86
N ASN A 250 23.98 3.24 10.82
CA ASN A 250 24.55 3.92 9.64
C ASN A 250 25.71 3.15 8.95
N THR A 251 25.67 1.82 9.02
CA THR A 251 26.67 0.94 8.40
C THR A 251 26.35 0.67 6.93
N LEU A 252 25.07 0.66 6.57
CA LEU A 252 24.57 0.40 5.22
C LEU A 252 24.73 1.62 4.30
N LYS A 253 25.17 1.38 3.05
CA LYS A 253 25.47 2.44 2.07
C LYS A 253 24.50 2.53 0.91
N SER A 254 23.38 1.79 0.96
CA SER A 254 22.36 1.76 -0.07
C SER A 254 20.98 2.02 0.53
N VAL A 255 20.16 2.85 -0.11
CA VAL A 255 18.74 3.03 0.27
C VAL A 255 18.01 1.69 0.21
N TYR A 256 18.32 0.88 -0.80
CA TYR A 256 17.73 -0.44 -1.01
C TYR A 256 17.91 -1.37 0.21
N ASP A 257 19.06 -1.28 0.87
CA ASP A 257 19.39 -2.11 2.04
C ASP A 257 18.96 -1.46 3.36
N MET A 258 19.11 -0.13 3.47
CA MET A 258 18.83 0.60 4.71
C MET A 258 17.34 0.64 5.03
N THR A 259 16.51 1.01 4.06
CA THR A 259 15.07 1.22 4.23
C THR A 259 14.22 0.40 3.27
N GLY A 260 14.83 -0.07 2.18
CA GLY A 260 14.16 -0.68 1.04
C GLY A 260 13.84 -2.17 1.16
N PRO A 261 13.68 -2.86 0.02
CA PRO A 261 13.20 -4.24 -0.04
C PRO A 261 14.06 -5.29 0.69
N THR A 262 15.38 -5.10 0.83
CA THR A 262 16.23 -6.08 1.53
C THR A 262 15.75 -6.34 2.97
N VAL A 263 15.18 -5.32 3.63
CA VAL A 263 14.62 -5.47 4.98
C VAL A 263 13.42 -6.45 4.98
N PHE A 264 12.59 -6.42 3.92
CA PHE A 264 11.51 -7.39 3.75
C PHE A 264 12.08 -8.77 3.50
N GLU A 265 13.07 -8.92 2.62
CA GLU A 265 13.67 -10.22 2.32
C GLU A 265 14.19 -10.93 3.58
N HIS A 266 14.87 -10.21 4.46
CA HIS A 266 15.43 -10.79 5.68
C HIS A 266 14.38 -11.18 6.73
N LEU A 267 13.25 -10.46 6.79
CA LEU A 267 12.30 -10.58 7.90
C LEU A 267 10.99 -11.28 7.52
N ALA A 268 10.57 -11.15 6.26
CA ALA A 268 9.28 -11.57 5.76
C ALA A 268 9.35 -12.82 4.88
N ASP A 269 10.53 -13.26 4.40
CA ASP A 269 10.63 -14.47 3.57
C ASP A 269 10.55 -15.75 4.41
N LYS A 270 9.36 -16.00 4.99
CA LYS A 270 9.07 -17.11 5.89
C LYS A 270 7.73 -17.77 5.54
N PRO A 271 7.55 -19.08 5.81
CA PRO A 271 6.33 -19.80 5.45
C PRO A 271 5.03 -19.24 6.04
N GLU A 272 5.11 -18.59 7.20
CA GLU A 272 3.98 -17.99 7.91
C GLU A 272 3.50 -16.67 7.28
N VAL A 273 4.34 -16.02 6.48
CA VAL A 273 3.99 -14.75 5.84
C VAL A 273 3.30 -15.03 4.51
N ASN A 274 2.16 -14.37 4.29
CA ASN A 274 1.43 -14.53 3.05
C ASN A 274 2.07 -13.69 1.93
N ILE A 275 2.85 -14.40 1.12
CA ILE A 275 3.59 -13.84 -0.02
C ILE A 275 2.88 -14.20 -1.31
N MET A 276 2.56 -13.19 -2.12
CA MET A 276 2.01 -13.38 -3.46
C MET A 276 2.93 -12.84 -4.55
N ASP A 277 2.92 -13.49 -5.70
CA ASP A 277 3.58 -12.94 -6.87
C ASP A 277 2.87 -11.66 -7.32
N SER A 278 3.65 -10.58 -7.39
CA SER A 278 3.22 -9.24 -7.79
C SER A 278 2.39 -9.23 -9.07
N ARG A 279 2.68 -10.11 -10.03
CA ARG A 279 1.97 -10.20 -11.32
C ARG A 279 0.46 -10.38 -11.16
N TRP A 280 0.00 -10.94 -10.04
CA TRP A 280 -1.41 -11.16 -9.71
C TRP A 280 -2.04 -10.03 -8.90
N VAL A 281 -1.23 -9.18 -8.25
CA VAL A 281 -1.70 -8.17 -7.30
C VAL A 281 -1.56 -6.77 -7.87
N ALA A 282 -0.37 -6.40 -8.35
CA ALA A 282 -0.05 -5.05 -8.78
C ALA A 282 1.12 -5.02 -9.77
N ARG A 283 1.21 -3.96 -10.57
CA ARG A 283 2.30 -3.75 -11.54
C ARG A 283 2.82 -2.34 -11.46
N GLN A 284 4.05 -2.21 -11.01
CA GLN A 284 4.76 -0.94 -11.05
C GLN A 284 5.01 -0.50 -12.50
N GLY A 285 4.78 0.77 -12.79
CA GLY A 285 5.06 1.38 -14.09
C GLY A 285 4.18 0.88 -15.24
N LEU A 286 3.01 0.28 -14.98
CA LEU A 286 2.15 -0.24 -16.04
C LEU A 286 1.60 0.86 -16.96
N LEU A 287 1.14 1.97 -16.37
CA LEU A 287 0.53 3.11 -17.08
C LEU A 287 1.47 4.31 -17.20
N THR A 288 2.67 4.22 -16.63
CA THR A 288 3.62 5.33 -16.58
C THR A 288 5.04 4.87 -16.91
N SER A 289 5.97 5.80 -16.86
CA SER A 289 7.42 5.61 -17.00
C SER A 289 8.10 6.67 -16.14
N LYS A 290 9.41 6.55 -15.93
CA LYS A 290 10.17 7.58 -15.18
C LYS A 290 9.96 8.99 -15.74
N LYS A 291 10.01 9.14 -17.07
CA LYS A 291 9.79 10.44 -17.75
C LYS A 291 8.36 10.95 -17.59
N LEU A 292 7.37 10.06 -17.57
CA LEU A 292 5.97 10.45 -17.35
C LEU A 292 5.67 10.74 -15.88
N GLN A 293 6.35 10.08 -14.93
CA GLN A 293 6.16 10.29 -13.50
C GLN A 293 6.88 11.54 -12.98
N TYR A 294 8.10 11.77 -13.48
CA TYR A 294 8.98 12.84 -13.04
C TYR A 294 9.41 13.72 -14.22
N PRO A 295 8.47 14.38 -14.94
CA PRO A 295 8.83 15.19 -16.11
C PRO A 295 9.73 16.37 -15.76
N ASP A 296 9.53 16.94 -14.57
CA ASP A 296 10.24 18.14 -14.07
C ASP A 296 11.43 17.78 -13.17
N LYS A 297 11.54 16.49 -12.83
CA LYS A 297 12.59 15.92 -11.97
C LYS A 297 13.11 14.66 -12.61
N LEU A 298 13.58 14.72 -13.87
CA LEU A 298 14.15 13.54 -14.54
C LEU A 298 15.34 12.93 -13.76
N ARG A 299 15.97 13.73 -12.88
CA ARG A 299 17.00 13.31 -11.92
C ARG A 299 16.48 12.70 -10.61
N GLY A 300 15.16 12.73 -10.37
CA GLY A 300 14.51 12.29 -9.12
C GLY A 300 14.42 10.77 -8.94
N TYR A 301 15.33 10.02 -9.56
CA TYR A 301 15.49 8.60 -9.28
C TYR A 301 16.49 8.44 -8.14
N TRP A 302 16.10 7.72 -7.10
CA TRP A 302 16.87 7.63 -5.85
C TRP A 302 18.34 7.19 -6.04
N VAL A 303 18.65 6.39 -7.06
CA VAL A 303 20.04 5.98 -7.36
C VAL A 303 20.89 7.19 -7.77
N GLN A 304 20.33 8.15 -8.49
CA GLN A 304 21.02 9.39 -8.86
C GLN A 304 21.12 10.32 -7.66
N ASP A 305 20.04 10.47 -6.89
CA ASP A 305 20.07 11.27 -5.65
C ASP A 305 21.13 10.73 -4.66
N GLN A 306 21.32 9.41 -4.57
CA GLN A 306 22.32 8.79 -3.69
C GLN A 306 23.76 8.97 -4.18
N GLN A 307 23.97 9.21 -5.49
CA GLN A 307 25.30 9.56 -6.00
C GLN A 307 25.70 10.98 -5.61
N GLU A 308 24.73 11.87 -5.44
CA GLU A 308 24.95 13.28 -5.13
C GLU A 308 24.82 13.60 -3.63
N LYS A 309 24.10 12.78 -2.87
CA LYS A 309 23.80 13.00 -1.44
C LYS A 309 24.02 11.72 -0.64
N SER A 310 24.51 11.88 0.58
CA SER A 310 24.46 10.81 1.57
C SER A 310 23.01 10.45 1.89
N ILE A 311 22.79 9.22 2.34
CA ILE A 311 21.45 8.77 2.74
C ILE A 311 20.99 9.53 3.99
N LEU A 312 21.93 9.81 4.90
CA LEU A 312 21.73 10.54 6.15
C LEU A 312 22.46 11.88 6.13
N LYS A 313 21.89 12.87 6.81
CA LYS A 313 22.54 14.15 7.15
C LYS A 313 23.69 13.93 8.14
#